data_AF-A0A2U1JFU7-F1
#
_entry.id   AF-A0A2U1JFU7-F1
#
_cell.length_a   1.000
_cell.length_b   1.000
_cell.length_c   1.000
_cell.angle_alpha   90.00
_cell.angle_beta   90.00
_cell.angle_gamma   90.00
#
_symmetry.space_group_name_H-M   'P 1'
#
loop_
_entity.id
_entity.type
_entity.pdbx_description
1 polymer ?
#
loop_
_entity_poly.entity_id
_entity_poly.type
_entity_poly.pdbx_seq_one_letter_code
_entity_poly.pdbx_strand_id
1 'polypeptide(L)'
;MGFTILPICTNCGYKTKSIAIGGGRLNHHTECGAPALNTESNEIEEINLYEYTKTTIIKKKFLYFFSKSISIVTKNEKYIPYYEPSMFTDDLEIGNHNWGNKCYKKSKNFCPKCKSYSIDFLDEGIWFD
;
A
#
# COMPACT_ATOMS: atom_id res chain seq x y z
N MET A 1 -10.40 -3.40 -11.78
CA MET A 1 -9.10 -3.99 -12.21
C MET A 1 -8.07 -3.94 -11.08
N GLY A 2 -7.49 -5.09 -10.79
CA GLY A 2 -6.45 -5.29 -9.78
C GLY A 2 -5.63 -6.53 -10.09
N PHE A 3 -4.62 -6.81 -9.28
CA PHE A 3 -3.76 -7.99 -9.43
C PHE A 3 -3.34 -8.51 -8.07
N THR A 4 -2.81 -9.72 -8.01
CA THR A 4 -2.34 -10.32 -6.76
C THR A 4 -0.84 -10.50 -6.81
N ILE A 5 -0.17 -10.10 -5.72
CA ILE A 5 1.25 -10.31 -5.53
C ILE A 5 1.51 -11.20 -4.33
N LEU A 6 2.66 -11.88 -4.37
CA LEU A 6 3.20 -12.59 -3.22
C LEU A 6 4.55 -12.00 -2.81
N PRO A 7 4.60 -11.26 -1.70
CA PRO A 7 5.85 -10.82 -1.10
C PRO A 7 6.68 -12.00 -0.57
N ILE A 8 7.89 -12.16 -1.12
CA ILE A 8 8.89 -13.12 -0.66
C ILE A 8 10.25 -12.43 -0.52
N CYS A 9 10.89 -12.60 0.62
CA CYS A 9 12.26 -12.18 0.85
C CYS A 9 13.23 -13.24 0.33
N THR A 10 14.05 -12.87 -0.65
CA THR A 10 15.09 -13.75 -1.22
C THR A 10 16.28 -13.97 -0.29
N ASN A 11 16.46 -13.10 0.72
CA ASN A 11 17.58 -13.17 1.66
C ASN A 11 17.26 -14.03 2.91
N CYS A 12 16.12 -13.81 3.56
CA CYS A 12 15.78 -14.50 4.82
C CYS A 12 14.63 -15.52 4.70
N GLY A 13 14.04 -15.67 3.51
CA GLY A 13 12.93 -16.60 3.27
C GLY A 13 11.59 -16.16 3.87
N TYR A 14 11.50 -14.95 4.44
CA TYR A 14 10.23 -14.38 4.91
C TYR A 14 9.22 -14.32 3.76
N LYS A 15 8.03 -14.86 3.98
CA LYS A 15 6.95 -14.90 3.00
C LYS A 15 5.66 -14.48 3.66
N THR A 16 4.87 -13.66 2.98
CA THR A 16 3.52 -13.30 3.45
C THR A 16 2.45 -14.13 2.76
N LYS A 17 1.19 -13.87 3.10
CA LYS A 17 0.06 -14.29 2.27
C LYS A 17 0.04 -13.44 0.99
N SER A 18 -0.67 -13.94 -0.01
CA SER A 18 -1.00 -13.21 -1.23
C SER A 18 -1.72 -11.91 -0.88
N ILE A 19 -1.30 -10.80 -1.48
CA ILE A 19 -1.85 -9.46 -1.27
C ILE A 19 -2.52 -9.01 -2.56
N ALA A 20 -3.79 -8.60 -2.47
CA ALA A 20 -4.47 -7.96 -3.59
C ALA A 20 -4.06 -6.49 -3.70
N ILE A 21 -3.73 -6.06 -4.91
CA ILE A 21 -3.49 -4.65 -5.24
C ILE A 21 -4.65 -4.11 -6.06
N GLY A 22 -5.22 -2.99 -5.59
CA GLY A 22 -6.38 -2.37 -6.19
C GLY A 22 -7.69 -3.05 -5.80
N GLY A 23 -8.68 -3.05 -6.71
CA GLY A 23 -10.01 -3.61 -6.44
C GLY A 23 -10.04 -5.14 -6.34
N GLY A 24 -9.06 -5.86 -6.89
CA GLY A 24 -9.02 -7.34 -6.84
C GLY A 24 -10.37 -8.00 -7.22
N ARG A 25 -10.86 -8.92 -6.37
CA ARG A 25 -12.22 -9.55 -6.42
C ARG A 25 -13.28 -8.76 -5.64
N LEU A 26 -12.93 -7.60 -5.13
CA LEU A 26 -13.71 -6.83 -4.17
C LEU A 26 -14.35 -5.64 -4.90
N ASN A 27 -15.36 -5.03 -4.28
CA ASN A 27 -16.01 -3.88 -4.89
C ASN A 27 -15.01 -2.73 -4.98
N HIS A 28 -14.56 -2.43 -6.21
CA HIS A 28 -13.57 -1.39 -6.51
C HIS A 28 -14.00 0.03 -6.10
N HIS A 29 -15.25 0.22 -5.68
CA HIS A 29 -15.73 1.48 -5.08
C HIS A 29 -15.47 1.58 -3.58
N THR A 30 -15.29 0.47 -2.87
CA THR A 30 -15.17 0.41 -1.40
C THR A 30 -13.87 -0.21 -0.93
N GLU A 31 -13.21 -0.99 -1.78
CA GLU A 31 -12.00 -1.73 -1.44
C GLU A 31 -10.88 -1.51 -2.45
N CYS A 32 -9.72 -1.17 -1.92
CA CYS A 32 -8.50 -0.99 -2.67
C CYS A 32 -7.31 -1.53 -1.87
N GLY A 33 -6.99 -2.81 -2.06
CA GLY A 33 -5.87 -3.45 -1.39
C GLY A 33 -4.52 -2.85 -1.79
N ALA A 34 -3.58 -2.81 -0.85
CA ALA A 34 -2.17 -2.51 -1.10
C ALA A 34 -1.27 -3.13 -0.03
N PRO A 35 -0.03 -3.51 -0.39
CA PRO A 35 0.97 -3.91 0.59
C PRO A 35 1.42 -2.71 1.44
N ALA A 36 1.43 -2.88 2.75
CA ALA A 36 2.01 -1.93 3.69
C ALA A 36 2.77 -2.66 4.82
N LEU A 37 3.82 -2.01 5.33
CA LEU A 37 4.51 -2.44 6.53
C LEU A 37 3.71 -1.98 7.75
N ASN A 38 3.27 -2.91 8.58
CA ASN A 38 2.76 -2.63 9.91
C ASN A 38 3.93 -2.37 10.85
N THR A 39 4.01 -1.16 11.42
CA THR A 39 5.13 -0.75 12.29
C THR A 39 5.07 -1.41 13.68
N GLU A 40 3.91 -1.90 14.10
CA GLU A 40 3.72 -2.58 15.39
C GLU A 40 4.08 -4.08 15.30
N SER A 41 3.55 -4.78 14.28
CA SER A 41 3.81 -6.22 14.10
C SER A 41 5.13 -6.49 13.35
N ASN A 42 5.65 -5.50 12.64
CA ASN A 42 6.84 -5.61 11.79
C ASN A 42 6.64 -6.69 10.70
N GLU A 43 5.44 -6.69 10.12
CA GLU A 43 4.99 -7.61 9.07
C GLU A 43 4.37 -6.83 7.91
N ILE A 44 4.42 -7.44 6.71
CA ILE A 44 3.74 -6.89 5.54
C ILE A 44 2.31 -7.39 5.53
N GLU A 45 1.38 -6.45 5.54
CA GLU A 45 -0.05 -6.69 5.59
C GLU A 45 -0.73 -6.05 4.36
N GLU A 46 -1.87 -6.60 3.97
CA GLU A 46 -2.76 -5.95 3.01
C GLU A 46 -3.59 -4.90 3.74
N ILE A 47 -3.54 -3.65 3.28
CA ILE A 47 -4.37 -2.55 3.77
C ILE A 47 -5.35 -2.08 2.71
N ASN A 48 -6.52 -1.62 3.13
CA ASN A 48 -7.43 -0.90 2.24
C ASN A 48 -7.03 0.58 2.18
N LEU A 49 -6.57 1.01 1.01
CA LEU A 49 -6.13 2.38 0.76
C LEU A 49 -7.25 3.41 0.98
N TYR A 50 -8.52 3.05 0.75
CA TYR A 50 -9.64 3.95 1.03
C TYR A 50 -9.80 4.23 2.53
N GLU A 51 -9.52 3.23 3.38
CA GLU A 51 -9.55 3.39 4.83
C GLU A 51 -8.30 4.10 5.36
N TYR A 52 -7.14 3.88 4.72
CA TYR A 52 -5.89 4.56 5.06
C TYR A 52 -5.98 6.08 4.85
N THR A 53 -6.80 6.52 3.91
CA THR A 53 -7.06 7.95 3.66
C THR A 53 -8.18 8.54 4.51
N LYS A 54 -8.71 7.87 5.55
CA LYS A 54 -9.88 8.33 6.33
C LYS A 54 -9.83 9.84 6.62
N THR A 55 -10.56 10.57 5.80
CA THR A 55 -10.72 12.01 5.90
C THR A 55 -11.65 12.25 7.07
N THR A 56 -11.12 12.68 8.21
CA THR A 56 -12.00 13.14 9.28
C THR A 56 -12.56 14.49 8.82
N ILE A 57 -13.77 14.48 8.23
CA ILE A 57 -14.47 15.71 7.90
C ILE A 57 -14.93 16.32 9.23
N ILE A 58 -14.09 17.17 9.82
CA ILE A 58 -14.50 18.00 10.94
C ILE A 58 -15.40 19.10 10.36
N LYS A 59 -16.72 18.88 10.32
CA LYS A 59 -17.69 19.98 10.16
C LYS A 59 -17.68 20.81 11.45
N LYS A 60 -16.65 21.62 11.66
CA LYS A 60 -16.65 22.64 12.71
C LYS A 60 -17.64 23.72 12.29
N LYS A 61 -18.90 23.59 12.71
CA LYS A 61 -19.82 24.72 12.86
C LYS A 61 -19.26 25.60 13.98
N PHE A 62 -18.34 26.50 13.66
CA PHE A 62 -18.18 27.71 14.47
C PHE A 62 -18.82 28.85 13.71
N LEU A 63 -19.72 29.54 14.41
CA LEU A 63 -20.47 30.68 13.92
C LEU A 63 -19.51 31.77 13.42
N TYR A 64 -19.98 32.52 12.43
CA TYR A 64 -19.42 33.73 11.84
C TYR A 64 -18.33 33.51 10.77
N PHE A 65 -18.78 33.67 9.52
CA PHE A 65 -18.01 33.91 8.31
C PHE A 65 -16.95 32.84 7.98
N PHE A 66 -17.29 31.86 7.13
CA PHE A 66 -16.50 31.32 6.00
C PHE A 66 -17.08 29.95 5.60
N SER A 67 -17.61 29.88 4.38
CA SER A 67 -18.27 28.71 3.77
C SER A 67 -17.26 27.71 3.18
N LYS A 68 -16.28 27.27 3.97
CA LYS A 68 -15.35 26.23 3.51
C LYS A 68 -15.18 25.14 4.56
N SER A 69 -15.70 23.95 4.24
CA SER A 69 -15.37 22.72 4.93
C SER A 69 -13.87 22.45 4.77
N ILE A 70 -13.15 22.31 5.86
CA ILE A 70 -11.74 21.91 5.86
C ILE A 70 -11.71 20.39 6.02
N SER A 71 -11.18 19.69 5.01
CA SER A 71 -10.88 18.26 5.06
C SER A 71 -9.46 18.07 5.58
N ILE A 72 -9.30 17.50 6.77
CA ILE A 72 -7.99 17.12 7.31
C ILE A 72 -7.78 15.63 7.02
N VAL A 73 -6.79 15.31 6.19
CA VAL A 73 -6.38 13.93 5.91
C VAL A 73 -5.41 13.51 7.01
N THR A 74 -5.83 12.59 7.87
CA THR A 74 -4.95 11.97 8.87
C THR A 74 -4.41 10.68 8.27
N LYS A 75 -3.11 10.61 8.00
CA LYS A 75 -2.46 9.35 7.60
C LYS A 75 -2.40 8.45 8.83
N ASN A 76 -2.75 7.17 8.67
CA ASN A 76 -2.62 6.20 9.75
C ASN A 76 -1.14 5.86 9.97
N GLU A 77 -0.51 6.37 11.02
CA GLU A 77 0.94 6.20 11.30
C GLU A 77 1.36 4.74 11.51
N LYS A 78 0.39 3.83 11.71
CA LYS A 78 0.63 2.39 11.86
C LYS A 78 1.15 1.70 10.60
N TYR A 79 0.82 2.21 9.41
CA TYR A 79 1.10 1.52 8.16
C TYR A 79 1.94 2.38 7.23
N ILE A 80 3.04 1.83 6.73
CA ILE A 80 3.89 2.49 5.73
C ILE A 80 3.73 1.78 4.38
N PRO A 81 3.16 2.45 3.35
CA PRO A 81 2.88 1.81 2.07
C PRO A 81 4.14 1.45 1.27
N TYR A 82 4.11 0.33 0.56
CA TYR A 82 5.23 -0.14 -0.27
C TYR A 82 5.39 0.57 -1.62
N TYR A 83 4.57 1.58 -1.91
CA TYR A 83 4.77 2.49 -3.04
C TYR A 83 5.57 3.76 -2.67
N GLU A 84 5.94 3.92 -1.39
CA GLU A 84 6.78 5.04 -0.95
C GLU A 84 8.26 4.80 -1.35
N PRO A 85 9.00 5.83 -1.82
CA PRO A 85 10.39 5.66 -2.27
C PRO A 85 11.35 5.05 -1.26
N SER A 86 11.08 5.19 0.04
CA SER A 86 11.90 4.61 1.11
C SER A 86 11.76 3.09 1.24
N MET A 87 10.77 2.50 0.58
CA MET A 87 10.48 1.06 0.66
C MET A 87 11.16 0.24 -0.44
N PHE A 88 11.94 0.87 -1.31
CA PHE A 88 12.69 0.18 -2.36
C PHE A 88 13.96 0.93 -2.74
N THR A 89 14.87 0.25 -3.43
CA THR A 89 16.00 0.93 -4.08
C THR A 89 15.57 1.56 -5.39
N ASP A 90 15.96 2.81 -5.63
CA ASP A 90 15.78 3.42 -6.94
C ASP A 90 16.71 2.75 -7.95
N ASP A 91 16.10 1.96 -8.82
CA ASP A 91 16.78 1.18 -9.84
C ASP A 91 15.86 1.10 -11.07
N LEU A 92 16.39 1.58 -12.19
CA LEU A 92 15.66 1.71 -13.45
C LEU A 92 15.48 0.37 -14.17
N GLU A 93 16.28 -0.65 -13.84
CA GLU A 93 16.17 -1.99 -14.42
C GLU A 93 15.05 -2.82 -13.77
N ILE A 94 14.59 -2.42 -12.58
CA ILE A 94 13.50 -3.08 -11.87
C ILE A 94 12.16 -2.66 -12.47
N GLY A 95 11.46 -3.64 -13.03
CA GLY A 95 10.08 -3.50 -13.48
C GLY A 95 9.13 -3.11 -12.35
N ASN A 96 7.96 -2.59 -12.71
CA ASN A 96 6.94 -2.13 -11.77
C ASN A 96 5.62 -2.84 -12.01
N HIS A 97 4.86 -3.07 -10.94
CA HIS A 97 3.41 -3.17 -11.04
C HIS A 97 2.81 -1.78 -10.83
N ASN A 98 1.97 -1.34 -11.76
CA ASN A 98 1.31 -0.05 -11.68
C ASN A 98 -0.16 -0.26 -11.35
N TRP A 99 -0.67 0.56 -10.44
CA TRP A 99 -2.10 0.66 -10.18
C TRP A 99 -2.48 2.12 -9.94
N GLY A 100 -3.25 2.69 -10.86
CA GLY A 100 -3.54 4.13 -10.87
C GLY A 100 -2.24 4.95 -11.00
N ASN A 101 -2.01 5.88 -10.06
CA ASN A 101 -0.78 6.67 -9.96
C ASN A 101 0.26 6.05 -8.99
N LYS A 102 0.02 4.84 -8.50
CA LYS A 102 0.89 4.15 -7.53
C LYS A 102 1.76 3.13 -8.26
N CYS A 103 3.03 3.12 -7.90
CA CYS A 103 4.06 2.29 -8.49
C CYS A 103 4.61 1.34 -7.41
N TYR A 104 4.53 0.04 -7.65
CA TYR A 104 5.06 -1.00 -6.77
C TYR A 104 6.22 -1.69 -7.50
N LYS A 105 7.43 -1.61 -6.96
CA LYS A 105 8.60 -2.27 -7.57
C LYS A 105 8.47 -3.78 -7.48
N LYS A 106 8.77 -4.50 -8.56
CA LYS A 106 8.69 -5.97 -8.58
C LYS A 106 9.71 -6.63 -7.66
N SER A 107 10.84 -5.98 -7.43
CA SER A 107 11.94 -6.51 -6.63
C SER A 107 12.69 -5.40 -5.89
N LYS A 108 13.61 -5.80 -5.01
CA LYS A 108 14.40 -4.91 -4.14
C LYS A 108 13.54 -4.01 -3.24
N ASN A 109 12.45 -4.57 -2.74
CA ASN A 109 11.64 -3.93 -1.71
C ASN A 109 12.22 -4.20 -0.31
N PHE A 110 11.97 -3.31 0.64
CA PHE A 110 12.46 -3.39 2.00
C PHE A 110 11.86 -4.58 2.76
N CYS A 111 12.73 -5.42 3.33
CA CYS A 111 12.34 -6.50 4.22
C CYS A 111 12.38 -6.06 5.68
N PRO A 112 11.27 -6.12 6.44
CA PRO A 112 11.29 -5.77 7.86
C PRO A 112 12.07 -6.77 8.73
N LYS A 113 12.19 -8.03 8.30
CA LYS A 113 12.83 -9.10 9.09
C LYS A 113 14.36 -9.06 9.00
N CYS A 114 14.92 -8.91 7.80
CA CYS A 114 16.38 -8.84 7.60
C CYS A 114 16.91 -7.43 7.32
N LYS A 115 16.04 -6.40 7.34
CA LYS A 115 16.38 -4.99 7.16
C LYS A 115 17.18 -4.70 5.88
N SER A 116 16.89 -5.44 4.82
CA SER A 116 17.55 -5.30 3.51
C SER A 116 16.51 -5.23 2.39
N TYR A 117 16.90 -4.63 1.27
CA TYR A 117 16.05 -4.51 0.08
C TYR A 117 16.05 -5.80 -0.74
N SER A 118 15.42 -6.83 -0.18
CA SER A 118 15.46 -8.21 -0.68
C SER A 118 14.07 -8.83 -0.87
N ILE A 119 13.01 -8.04 -0.80
CA ILE A 119 11.64 -8.52 -1.07
C ILE A 119 11.31 -8.37 -2.55
N ASP A 120 10.86 -9.49 -3.11
CA ASP A 120 10.29 -9.60 -4.43
C ASP A 120 8.77 -9.75 -4.31
N PHE A 121 8.05 -9.04 -5.17
CA PHE A 121 6.61 -9.15 -5.37
C PHE A 121 6.38 -10.03 -6.59
N LEU A 122 6.18 -11.33 -6.33
CA LEU A 122 5.90 -12.28 -7.40
C LEU A 122 4.46 -12.14 -7.88
N ASP A 123 4.26 -12.11 -9.19
CA ASP A 123 2.94 -12.12 -9.81
C ASP A 123 2.26 -13.49 -9.52
N GLU A 124 1.17 -13.51 -8.75
CA GLU A 124 0.37 -14.73 -8.53
C GLU A 124 -0.89 -14.80 -9.42
N GLY A 125 -1.17 -13.73 -10.17
CA GLY A 125 -2.25 -13.72 -11.16
C GLY A 125 -2.76 -12.32 -11.46
N ILE A 126 -3.28 -12.16 -12.69
CA ILE A 126 -4.00 -10.96 -13.12
C ILE A 126 -5.50 -11.24 -12.93
N TRP A 127 -6.19 -10.37 -12.19
CA TRP A 127 -7.65 -10.44 -12.07
C TRP A 127 -8.25 -9.41 -13.03
N PHE A 128 -8.77 -9.91 -14.15
CA PHE A 128 -9.63 -9.16 -15.05
C PHE A 128 -11.05 -9.20 -14.48
N ASP A 129 -11.67 -8.03 -14.31
CA ASP A 129 -13.14 -7.91 -14.31
C ASP A 129 -13.64 -8.00 -15.76
#